data_AF-A0A954TTZ1-F1
#
_entry.id   AF-A0A954TTZ1-F1
#
_cell.length_a   1.000
_cell.length_b   1.000
_cell.length_c   1.000
_cell.angle_alpha   90.00
_cell.angle_beta   90.00
_cell.angle_gamma   90.00
#
_symmetry.space_group_name_H-M   'P 1'
#
loop_
_entity.id
_entity.type
_entity.pdbx_description
1 polymer ?
#
loop_
_entity_poly.entity_id
_entity_poly.type
_entity_poly.pdbx_seq_one_letter_code
_entity_poly.pdbx_strand_id
1 'polypeptide(L)'
;LEKDRDDAVGQERVTEDEIRKGTALLNEARAALAAYERGDRWQHLAEAMSQLDERFRDTPLAIDNLFQRQRDYRQQAEVVIKELRDVLSKLQERLLSAMSKFLQEFTEEQTDLDARVDSLPSFLGLLDSIRREDLPKYERRFKEMLNDRVSQEVAIFDADLKEASVQIESKISQLNKALGELEYNAGTFMRLDPRRVQDREIVEFQRSLRHCLDGAFEGTPEANEARFTRIESLIDRLREESRWRDKVIDVRRWFDFAAIEVERETGNVQSRYEDSSGQSGGEKAKLAFTILVAAIGYQYDLDPTGRTPGRLHFVVVDEMFSKVDDRYAEYALKLFQQFGLQLLIVAPLDAKARVTEPYVDSYLHVVKNEETKQSRIYSMTAREYQQVLDTMEDEVAMSG
;
A
#
# COMPACT_ATOMS: atom_id res chain seq x y z
N LEU A 1 48.89 110.29 14.18
CA LEU A 1 49.75 110.41 12.98
C LEU A 1 50.70 109.22 12.81
N GLU A 2 51.68 108.97 13.70
CA GLU A 2 52.55 107.76 13.56
C GLU A 2 51.79 106.45 13.82
N LYS A 3 50.95 106.38 14.85
CA LYS A 3 50.15 105.20 15.18
C LYS A 3 49.15 104.82 14.08
N ASP A 4 48.47 105.81 13.51
CA ASP A 4 47.51 105.60 12.40
C ASP A 4 48.20 105.12 11.12
N ARG A 5 49.48 105.48 10.92
CA ARG A 5 50.28 105.02 9.78
C ARG A 5 50.69 103.56 9.94
N ASP A 6 51.12 103.17 11.14
CA ASP A 6 51.52 101.79 11.41
C ASP A 6 50.32 100.83 11.40
N ASP A 7 49.15 101.26 11.86
CA ASP A 7 47.90 100.51 11.74
C ASP A 7 47.45 100.35 10.26
N ALA A 8 47.60 101.40 9.44
CA ALA A 8 47.32 101.34 8.00
C ALA A 8 48.29 100.41 7.24
N VAL A 9 49.58 100.45 7.55
CA VAL A 9 50.59 99.53 6.96
C VAL A 9 50.37 98.08 7.42
N GLY A 10 49.89 97.89 8.65
CA GLY A 10 49.44 96.58 9.14
C GLY A 10 48.25 96.04 8.36
N GLN A 11 47.22 96.86 8.13
CA GLN A 11 46.06 96.50 7.32
C GLN A 11 46.41 96.25 5.84
N GLU A 12 47.31 97.05 5.27
CA GLU A 12 47.80 96.86 3.90
C GLU A 12 48.48 95.49 3.74
N ARG A 13 49.38 95.13 4.67
CA ARG A 13 50.02 93.81 4.66
C ARG A 13 49.04 92.65 4.79
N VAL A 14 48.05 92.74 5.67
CA VAL A 14 47.00 91.71 5.81
C VAL A 14 46.22 91.57 4.50
N THR A 15 45.86 92.70 3.89
CA THR A 15 45.12 92.72 2.62
C THR A 15 45.96 92.17 1.46
N GLU A 16 47.26 92.50 1.39
CA GLU A 16 48.18 91.93 0.39
C GLU A 16 48.33 90.41 0.54
N ASP A 17 48.42 89.91 1.77
CA ASP A 17 48.50 88.47 2.05
C ASP A 17 47.18 87.75 1.68
N GLU A 18 46.02 88.36 1.93
CA GLU A 18 44.72 87.86 1.49
C GLU A 18 44.59 87.84 -0.04
N ILE A 19 45.02 88.91 -0.72
CA ILE A 19 45.06 88.97 -2.19
C ILE A 19 45.99 87.89 -2.74
N ARG A 20 47.17 87.70 -2.15
CA ARG A 20 48.11 86.65 -2.58
C ARG A 20 47.51 85.26 -2.43
N LYS A 21 46.86 84.97 -1.29
CA LYS A 21 46.16 83.68 -1.06
C LYS A 21 45.01 83.48 -2.05
N GLY A 22 44.17 84.51 -2.27
CA GLY A 22 43.09 84.46 -3.25
C GLY A 22 43.60 84.23 -4.67
N THR A 23 44.71 84.87 -5.04
CA THR A 23 45.34 84.71 -6.36
C THR A 23 45.91 83.29 -6.55
N ALA A 24 46.50 82.71 -5.50
CA ALA A 24 46.99 81.33 -5.55
C ALA A 24 45.84 80.33 -5.77
N LEU A 25 44.73 80.47 -5.01
CA LEU A 25 43.54 79.64 -5.17
C LEU A 25 42.92 79.76 -6.58
N LEU A 26 42.87 80.97 -7.15
CA LEU A 26 42.39 81.19 -8.51
C LEU A 26 43.27 80.50 -9.55
N ASN A 27 44.59 80.54 -9.38
CA ASN A 27 45.52 79.89 -10.29
C ASN A 27 45.41 78.35 -10.21
N GLU A 28 45.26 77.79 -9.01
CA GLU A 28 45.00 76.35 -8.82
C GLU A 28 43.67 75.93 -9.46
N ALA A 29 42.60 76.69 -9.25
CA ALA A 29 41.29 76.41 -9.84
C ALA A 29 41.34 76.47 -11.38
N ARG A 30 42.03 77.46 -11.96
CA ARG A 30 42.24 77.56 -13.41
C ARG A 30 43.06 76.41 -13.96
N ALA A 31 44.11 75.99 -13.25
CA ALA A 31 44.92 74.84 -13.65
C ALA A 31 44.10 73.54 -13.62
N ALA A 32 43.25 73.36 -12.60
CA ALA A 32 42.34 72.23 -12.50
C ALA A 32 41.32 72.22 -13.65
N LEU A 33 40.66 73.35 -13.95
CA LEU A 33 39.73 73.48 -15.07
C LEU A 33 40.40 73.15 -16.41
N ALA A 34 41.60 73.70 -16.67
CA ALA A 34 42.37 73.40 -17.87
C ALA A 34 42.83 71.93 -17.95
N ALA A 35 42.99 71.23 -16.82
CA ALA A 35 43.26 69.81 -16.80
C ALA A 35 42.00 68.98 -17.10
N TYR A 36 40.82 69.42 -16.64
CA TYR A 36 39.56 68.79 -17.00
C TYR A 36 39.24 68.98 -18.49
N GLU A 37 39.44 70.18 -19.05
CA GLU A 37 39.18 70.52 -20.47
C GLU A 37 40.02 69.72 -21.47
N ARG A 38 41.23 69.30 -21.07
CA ARG A 38 42.13 68.51 -21.93
C ARG A 38 41.80 67.02 -21.98
N GLY A 39 40.91 66.52 -21.12
CA GLY A 39 40.53 65.10 -21.08
C GLY A 39 39.07 64.86 -21.47
N ASP A 40 38.76 63.64 -21.90
CA ASP A 40 37.38 63.20 -22.23
C ASP A 40 36.44 63.11 -21.00
N ARG A 41 36.90 63.59 -19.84
CA ARG A 41 36.16 63.60 -18.58
C ARG A 41 34.93 64.50 -18.61
N TRP A 42 34.93 65.57 -19.42
CA TRP A 42 33.75 66.43 -19.56
C TRP A 42 32.55 65.71 -20.16
N GLN A 43 32.75 64.76 -21.08
CA GLN A 43 31.65 64.00 -21.66
C GLN A 43 30.96 63.10 -20.63
N HIS A 44 31.75 62.40 -19.80
CA HIS A 44 31.20 61.60 -18.68
C HIS A 44 30.55 62.46 -17.59
N LEU A 45 31.10 63.65 -17.32
CA LEU A 45 30.52 64.56 -16.33
C LEU A 45 29.24 65.25 -16.84
N ALA A 46 29.10 65.46 -18.15
CA ALA A 46 27.93 66.12 -18.73
C ALA A 46 26.62 65.37 -18.47
N GLU A 47 26.64 64.02 -18.49
CA GLU A 47 25.48 63.21 -18.11
C GLU A 47 25.08 63.45 -16.65
N ALA A 48 26.08 63.55 -15.75
CA ALA A 48 25.87 63.83 -14.33
C ALA A 48 25.48 65.30 -14.05
N MET A 49 25.88 66.25 -14.89
CA MET A 49 25.52 67.68 -14.75
C MET A 49 24.01 67.88 -14.82
N SER A 50 23.31 67.18 -15.71
CA SER A 50 21.85 67.26 -15.81
C SER A 50 21.12 66.90 -14.51
N GLN A 51 21.62 65.88 -13.80
CA GLN A 51 21.08 65.44 -12.51
C GLN A 51 21.42 66.42 -11.38
N LEU A 52 22.58 67.07 -11.45
CA LEU A 52 22.98 68.11 -10.51
C LEU A 52 22.16 69.39 -10.73
N ASP A 53 21.90 69.77 -11.98
CA ASP A 53 21.08 70.92 -12.37
C ASP A 53 19.64 70.77 -11.89
N GLU A 54 19.05 69.57 -12.05
CA GLU A 54 17.72 69.27 -11.51
C GLU A 54 17.70 69.34 -9.98
N ARG A 55 18.74 68.82 -9.31
CA ARG A 55 18.81 68.75 -7.85
C ARG A 55 19.08 70.10 -7.18
N PHE A 56 19.81 71.00 -7.84
CA PHE A 56 20.08 72.36 -7.36
C PHE A 56 19.14 73.41 -7.98
N ARG A 57 18.09 72.98 -8.70
CA ARG A 57 17.11 73.87 -9.36
C ARG A 57 16.46 74.87 -8.40
N ASP A 58 16.07 74.42 -7.21
CA ASP A 58 15.36 75.25 -6.22
C ASP A 58 16.29 76.18 -5.43
N THR A 59 17.59 75.90 -5.39
CA THR A 59 18.59 76.79 -4.77
C THR A 59 19.90 76.68 -5.54
N PRO A 60 20.15 77.62 -6.47
CA PRO A 60 21.33 77.61 -7.30
C PRO A 60 22.63 77.64 -6.49
N LEU A 61 23.69 77.05 -7.08
CA LEU A 61 25.02 77.12 -6.53
C LEU A 61 25.53 78.57 -6.58
N ALA A 62 25.89 79.09 -5.41
CA ALA A 62 26.47 80.42 -5.23
C ALA A 62 27.78 80.28 -4.44
N ILE A 63 28.65 81.30 -4.52
CA ILE A 63 30.02 81.23 -3.97
C ILE A 63 30.01 80.96 -2.45
N ASP A 64 29.03 81.51 -1.75
CA ASP A 64 28.83 81.38 -0.30
C ASP A 64 28.27 80.01 0.13
N ASN A 65 27.56 79.31 -0.75
CA ASN A 65 26.91 78.03 -0.43
C ASN A 65 27.56 76.80 -1.08
N LEU A 66 28.49 76.99 -2.02
CA LEU A 66 29.11 75.94 -2.86
C LEU A 66 29.72 74.81 -2.03
N PHE A 67 30.58 75.14 -1.06
CA PHE A 67 31.28 74.14 -0.24
C PHE A 67 30.35 73.39 0.71
N GLN A 68 29.31 74.06 1.21
CA GLN A 68 28.31 73.40 2.06
C GLN A 68 27.49 72.40 1.24
N ARG A 69 26.95 72.84 0.08
CA ARG A 69 26.17 71.99 -0.82
C ARG A 69 26.98 70.82 -1.38
N GLN A 70 28.26 71.01 -1.67
CA GLN A 70 29.16 69.93 -2.09
C GLN A 70 29.31 68.87 -1.00
N ARG A 71 29.52 69.27 0.25
CA ARG A 71 29.62 68.34 1.40
C ARG A 71 28.33 67.57 1.60
N ASP A 72 27.19 68.26 1.57
CA ASP A 72 25.88 67.64 1.76
C ASP A 72 25.56 66.64 0.63
N TYR A 73 25.85 67.00 -0.62
CA TYR A 73 25.68 66.10 -1.77
C TYR A 73 26.56 64.85 -1.65
N ARG A 74 27.83 65.03 -1.28
CA ARG A 74 28.76 63.91 -1.09
C ARG A 74 28.28 62.98 0.02
N GLN A 75 27.87 63.53 1.16
CA GLN A 75 27.36 62.73 2.28
C GLN A 75 26.11 61.94 1.87
N GLN A 76 25.17 62.56 1.16
CA GLN A 76 23.96 61.88 0.67
C GLN A 76 24.29 60.79 -0.37
N ALA A 77 25.22 61.05 -1.30
CA ALA A 77 25.65 60.06 -2.27
C ALA A 77 26.35 58.86 -1.60
N GLU A 78 27.20 59.12 -0.59
CA GLU A 78 27.86 58.06 0.18
C GLU A 78 26.86 57.19 0.95
N VAL A 79 25.79 57.78 1.50
CA VAL A 79 24.70 57.02 2.14
C VAL A 79 24.00 56.12 1.12
N VAL A 80 23.60 56.65 -0.04
CA VAL A 80 22.91 55.85 -1.08
C VAL A 80 23.81 54.74 -1.62
N ILE A 81 25.09 55.02 -1.86
CA ILE A 81 26.06 54.00 -2.31
C ILE A 81 26.20 52.89 -1.25
N LYS A 82 26.24 53.25 0.04
CA LYS A 82 26.31 52.28 1.12
C LYS A 82 25.05 51.41 1.16
N GLU A 83 23.86 52.02 1.08
CA GLU A 83 22.58 51.29 1.07
C GLU A 83 22.50 50.32 -0.11
N LEU A 84 22.86 50.75 -1.31
CA LEU A 84 22.87 49.88 -2.49
C LEU A 84 23.88 48.73 -2.37
N ARG A 85 25.07 48.99 -1.81
CA ARG A 85 26.06 47.94 -1.53
C ARG A 85 25.56 46.93 -0.51
N ASP A 86 24.88 47.39 0.54
CA ASP A 86 24.29 46.52 1.57
C ASP A 86 23.15 45.65 1.00
N VAL A 87 22.39 46.17 0.03
CA VAL A 87 21.38 45.37 -0.68
C VAL A 87 22.05 44.35 -1.60
N LEU A 88 23.07 44.75 -2.37
CA LEU A 88 23.80 43.85 -3.27
C LEU A 88 24.48 42.71 -2.52
N SER A 89 25.14 42.98 -1.39
CA SER A 89 25.81 41.95 -0.60
C SER A 89 24.81 40.92 -0.08
N LYS A 90 23.67 41.35 0.46
CA LYS A 90 22.60 40.45 0.92
C LYS A 90 22.02 39.59 -0.20
N LEU A 91 21.85 40.16 -1.40
CA LEU A 91 21.38 39.40 -2.57
C LEU A 91 22.42 38.38 -3.01
N GLN A 92 23.69 38.76 -3.04
CA GLN A 92 24.80 37.87 -3.38
C GLN A 92 24.91 36.71 -2.38
N GLU A 93 24.86 36.97 -1.08
CA GLU A 93 24.88 35.93 -0.04
C GLU A 93 23.73 34.94 -0.22
N ARG A 94 22.51 35.43 -0.47
CA ARG A 94 21.34 34.58 -0.73
C ARG A 94 21.50 33.74 -1.99
N LEU A 95 22.04 34.32 -3.06
CA LEU A 95 22.28 33.61 -4.32
C LEU A 95 23.30 32.49 -4.13
N LEU A 96 24.45 32.81 -3.54
CA LEU A 96 25.52 31.84 -3.30
C LEU A 96 25.08 30.73 -2.36
N SER A 97 24.28 31.05 -1.34
CA SER A 97 23.69 30.05 -0.44
C SER A 97 22.74 29.10 -1.19
N ALA A 98 21.87 29.62 -2.06
CA ALA A 98 20.96 28.79 -2.86
C ALA A 98 21.72 27.89 -3.85
N MET A 99 22.71 28.43 -4.55
CA MET A 99 23.59 27.66 -5.45
C MET A 99 24.35 26.56 -4.71
N SER A 100 24.92 26.88 -3.55
CA SER A 100 25.65 25.91 -2.73
C SER A 100 24.73 24.79 -2.23
N LYS A 101 23.51 25.13 -1.81
CA LYS A 101 22.52 24.14 -1.38
C LYS A 101 22.13 23.20 -2.51
N PHE A 102 21.89 23.73 -3.70
CA PHE A 102 21.59 22.92 -4.89
C PHE A 102 22.73 21.93 -5.19
N LEU A 103 23.97 22.42 -5.24
CA LEU A 103 25.13 21.57 -5.53
C LEU A 103 25.38 20.50 -4.45
N GLN A 104 25.04 20.77 -3.19
CA GLN A 104 25.12 19.76 -2.13
C GLN A 104 24.12 18.61 -2.31
N GLU A 105 22.92 18.92 -2.80
CA GLU A 105 21.87 17.92 -3.03
C GLU A 105 22.11 17.15 -4.34
N PHE A 106 22.64 17.82 -5.37
CA PHE A 106 22.91 17.27 -6.69
C PHE A 106 24.41 17.27 -6.98
N THR A 107 25.13 16.33 -6.34
CA THR A 107 26.60 16.26 -6.43
C THR A 107 27.16 16.02 -7.84
N GLU A 108 26.38 15.43 -8.74
CA GLU A 108 26.77 15.17 -10.13
C GLU A 108 27.04 16.47 -10.91
N GLU A 109 26.26 17.51 -10.62
CA GLU A 109 26.34 18.83 -11.25
C GLU A 109 27.57 19.65 -10.77
N GLN A 110 28.24 19.23 -9.69
CA GLN A 110 29.45 19.91 -9.18
C GLN A 110 30.64 19.83 -10.15
N THR A 111 30.58 18.93 -11.13
CA THR A 111 31.63 18.78 -12.16
C THR A 111 31.68 19.99 -13.08
N ASP A 112 30.51 20.55 -13.41
CA ASP A 112 30.37 21.58 -14.44
C ASP A 112 29.90 22.94 -13.87
N LEU A 113 29.42 22.97 -12.62
CA LEU A 113 28.91 24.18 -11.96
C LEU A 113 29.63 24.45 -10.63
N ASP A 114 29.94 25.73 -10.39
CA ASP A 114 30.44 26.23 -9.11
C ASP A 114 29.54 27.34 -8.54
N ALA A 115 29.48 27.43 -7.21
CA ALA A 115 28.70 28.44 -6.51
C ALA A 115 29.39 29.81 -6.56
N ARG A 116 29.29 30.47 -7.71
CA ARG A 116 29.77 31.84 -7.95
C ARG A 116 28.71 32.65 -8.67
N VAL A 117 28.76 33.97 -8.48
CA VAL A 117 27.82 34.90 -9.14
C VAL A 117 27.94 34.83 -10.66
N ASP A 118 29.16 34.70 -11.18
CA ASP A 118 29.43 34.61 -12.62
C ASP A 118 28.83 33.35 -13.26
N SER A 119 28.57 32.32 -12.46
CA SER A 119 28.00 31.03 -12.89
C SER A 119 26.47 31.05 -12.94
N LEU A 120 25.83 32.16 -12.52
CA LEU A 120 24.37 32.33 -12.58
C LEU A 120 23.75 32.00 -13.95
N PRO A 121 24.32 32.42 -15.10
CA PRO A 121 23.78 32.06 -16.41
C PRO A 121 23.73 30.55 -16.63
N SER A 122 24.73 29.80 -16.15
CA SER A 122 24.79 28.35 -16.28
C SER A 122 23.71 27.65 -15.44
N PHE A 123 23.47 28.11 -14.21
CA PHE A 123 22.35 27.63 -13.38
C PHE A 123 20.99 27.91 -14.01
N LEU A 124 20.81 29.09 -14.62
CA LEU A 124 19.58 29.43 -15.33
C LEU A 124 19.39 28.58 -16.61
N GLY A 125 20.49 28.25 -17.30
CA GLY A 125 20.48 27.34 -18.44
C GLY A 125 20.07 25.92 -18.04
N LEU A 126 20.62 25.39 -16.94
CA LEU A 126 20.21 24.11 -16.37
C LEU A 126 18.72 24.13 -15.98
N LEU A 127 18.26 25.20 -15.33
CA LEU A 127 16.83 25.35 -14.99
C LEU A 127 15.93 25.33 -16.24
N ASP A 128 16.36 25.98 -17.32
CA ASP A 128 15.60 25.99 -18.59
C ASP A 128 15.59 24.60 -19.25
N SER A 129 16.72 23.90 -19.26
CA SER A 129 16.81 22.51 -19.74
C SER A 129 15.92 21.57 -18.94
N ILE A 130 15.96 21.64 -17.61
CA ILE A 130 15.10 20.86 -16.72
C ILE A 130 13.62 21.13 -17.03
N ARG A 131 13.23 22.40 -17.21
CA ARG A 131 11.83 22.77 -17.44
C ARG A 131 11.33 22.37 -18.84
N ARG A 132 12.17 22.46 -19.86
CA ARG A 132 11.76 22.26 -21.26
C ARG A 132 11.93 20.84 -21.75
N GLU A 133 12.96 20.16 -21.30
CA GLU A 133 13.36 18.87 -21.86
C GLU A 133 13.16 17.74 -20.87
N ASP A 134 13.82 17.81 -19.71
CA ASP A 134 13.84 16.71 -18.76
C ASP A 134 12.49 16.51 -18.09
N LEU A 135 11.89 17.54 -17.51
CA LEU A 135 10.63 17.41 -16.79
C LEU A 135 9.52 16.84 -17.69
N PRO A 136 9.27 17.35 -18.92
CA PRO A 136 8.28 16.75 -19.81
C PRO A 136 8.61 15.31 -20.22
N LYS A 137 9.90 14.99 -20.42
CA LYS A 137 10.36 13.63 -20.77
C LYS A 137 10.13 12.66 -19.61
N TYR A 138 10.51 13.04 -18.39
CA TYR A 138 10.30 12.24 -17.18
C TYR A 138 8.83 12.11 -16.84
N GLU A 139 8.02 13.16 -17.01
CA GLU A 139 6.57 13.11 -16.84
C GLU A 139 5.94 12.12 -17.81
N ARG A 140 6.33 12.15 -19.09
CA ARG A 140 5.85 11.20 -20.09
C ARG A 140 6.25 9.77 -19.77
N ARG A 141 7.53 9.55 -19.47
CA ARG A 141 8.04 8.22 -19.10
C ARG A 141 7.36 7.67 -17.84
N PHE A 142 7.11 8.55 -16.86
CA PHE A 142 6.38 8.20 -15.65
C PHE A 142 4.94 7.81 -16.00
N LYS A 143 4.24 8.61 -16.82
CA LYS A 143 2.89 8.29 -17.30
C LYS A 143 2.85 6.95 -18.04
N GLU A 144 3.78 6.68 -18.95
CA GLU A 144 3.89 5.40 -19.67
C GLU A 144 4.09 4.22 -18.70
N MET A 145 5.09 4.31 -17.81
CA MET A 145 5.40 3.25 -16.85
C MET A 145 4.25 3.00 -15.87
N LEU A 146 3.60 4.07 -15.41
CA LEU A 146 2.46 4.01 -14.51
C LEU A 146 1.26 3.33 -15.20
N ASN A 147 0.97 3.70 -16.44
CA ASN A 147 -0.15 3.12 -17.18
C ASN A 147 0.07 1.65 -17.47
N ASP A 148 1.23 1.27 -17.99
CA ASP A 148 1.48 -0.10 -18.43
C ASP A 148 1.65 -1.04 -17.24
N ARG A 149 2.50 -0.69 -16.28
CA ARG A 149 2.84 -1.59 -15.18
C ARG A 149 1.72 -1.70 -14.16
N VAL A 150 1.12 -0.59 -13.74
CA VAL A 150 0.06 -0.63 -12.71
C VAL A 150 -1.17 -1.34 -13.25
N SER A 151 -1.56 -1.09 -14.51
CA SER A 151 -2.69 -1.78 -15.12
C SER A 151 -2.45 -3.28 -15.25
N GLN A 152 -1.23 -3.69 -15.61
CA GLN A 152 -0.86 -5.09 -15.68
C GLN A 152 -0.95 -5.78 -14.31
N GLU A 153 -0.44 -5.17 -13.26
CA GLU A 153 -0.51 -5.73 -11.89
C GLU A 153 -1.96 -5.83 -11.39
N VAL A 154 -2.79 -4.83 -11.64
CA VAL A 154 -4.23 -4.89 -11.29
C VAL A 154 -4.95 -5.98 -12.09
N ALA A 155 -4.58 -6.20 -13.36
CA ALA A 155 -5.14 -7.27 -14.18
C ALA A 155 -4.73 -8.66 -13.68
N ILE A 156 -3.48 -8.83 -13.25
CA ILE A 156 -3.00 -10.07 -12.62
C ILE A 156 -3.77 -10.32 -11.32
N PHE A 157 -3.93 -9.29 -10.47
CA PHE A 157 -4.67 -9.41 -9.22
C PHE A 157 -6.14 -9.81 -9.44
N ASP A 158 -6.85 -9.21 -10.41
CA ASP A 158 -8.21 -9.61 -10.77
C ASP A 158 -8.28 -11.05 -11.32
N ALA A 159 -7.28 -11.45 -12.11
CA ALA A 159 -7.17 -12.81 -12.64
C ALA A 159 -6.98 -13.84 -11.53
N ASP A 160 -6.09 -13.58 -10.57
CA ASP A 160 -5.82 -14.48 -9.43
C ASP A 160 -7.08 -14.71 -8.58
N LEU A 161 -7.85 -13.65 -8.31
CA LEU A 161 -9.10 -13.74 -7.56
C LEU A 161 -10.16 -14.55 -8.31
N LYS A 162 -10.28 -14.35 -9.63
CA LYS A 162 -11.19 -15.11 -10.48
C LYS A 162 -10.77 -16.58 -10.58
N GLU A 163 -9.48 -16.85 -10.71
CA GLU A 163 -8.95 -18.21 -10.74
C GLU A 163 -9.27 -18.93 -9.43
N ALA A 164 -8.97 -18.32 -8.27
CA ALA A 164 -9.32 -18.88 -6.97
C ALA A 164 -10.83 -19.15 -6.85
N SER A 165 -11.67 -18.26 -7.40
CA SER A 165 -13.11 -18.43 -7.43
C SER A 165 -13.54 -19.64 -8.28
N VAL A 166 -12.94 -19.83 -9.45
CA VAL A 166 -13.21 -20.98 -10.33
C VAL A 166 -12.70 -22.27 -9.70
N GLN A 167 -11.56 -22.25 -9.01
CA GLN A 167 -11.03 -23.40 -8.28
C GLN A 167 -11.97 -23.87 -7.17
N ILE A 168 -12.63 -22.95 -6.45
CA ILE A 168 -13.65 -23.30 -5.46
C ILE A 168 -14.83 -24.01 -6.12
N GLU A 169 -15.40 -23.43 -7.18
CA GLU A 169 -16.52 -24.05 -7.91
C GLU A 169 -16.15 -25.43 -8.48
N SER A 170 -14.94 -25.57 -9.03
CA SER A 170 -14.41 -26.84 -9.54
C SER A 170 -14.29 -27.89 -8.44
N LYS A 171 -13.73 -27.54 -7.27
CA LYS A 171 -13.64 -28.45 -6.12
C LYS A 171 -15.01 -28.90 -5.63
N ILE A 172 -15.98 -27.98 -5.58
CA ILE A 172 -17.36 -28.31 -5.20
C ILE A 172 -18.02 -29.22 -6.23
N SER A 173 -17.82 -28.96 -7.52
CA SER A 173 -18.30 -29.84 -8.59
C SER A 173 -17.74 -31.25 -8.47
N GLN A 174 -16.46 -31.39 -8.11
CA GLN A 174 -15.83 -32.68 -7.91
C GLN A 174 -16.36 -33.39 -6.66
N LEU A 175 -16.51 -32.69 -5.53
CA LEU A 175 -17.13 -33.22 -4.32
C LEU A 175 -18.58 -33.69 -4.57
N ASN A 176 -19.32 -32.96 -5.41
CA ASN A 176 -20.68 -33.34 -5.81
C ASN A 176 -20.75 -34.63 -6.63
N LYS A 177 -19.67 -35.01 -7.34
CA LYS A 177 -19.62 -36.33 -8.01
C LYS A 177 -19.63 -37.44 -6.98
N ALA A 178 -18.74 -37.36 -5.98
CA ALA A 178 -18.69 -38.33 -4.89
C ALA A 178 -20.00 -38.35 -4.09
N LEU A 179 -20.57 -37.19 -3.76
CA LEU A 179 -21.86 -37.12 -3.07
C LEU A 179 -23.03 -37.70 -3.88
N GLY A 180 -22.97 -37.62 -5.21
CA GLY A 180 -23.98 -38.20 -6.10
C GLY A 180 -23.97 -39.72 -6.19
N GLU A 181 -22.86 -40.36 -5.83
CA GLU A 181 -22.72 -41.82 -5.76
C GLU A 181 -23.27 -42.38 -4.44
N LEU A 182 -23.38 -41.53 -3.41
CA LEU A 182 -23.87 -41.91 -2.11
C LEU A 182 -25.39 -41.76 -2.01
N GLU A 183 -26.03 -42.79 -1.48
CA GLU A 183 -27.43 -42.73 -1.13
C GLU A 183 -27.59 -41.99 0.21
N TYR A 184 -28.36 -40.90 0.22
CA TYR A 184 -28.63 -40.16 1.45
C TYR A 184 -29.90 -40.69 2.12
N ASN A 185 -31.01 -40.72 1.40
CA ASN A 185 -32.21 -41.50 1.72
C ASN A 185 -32.57 -42.37 0.51
N ALA A 186 -33.54 -43.27 0.67
CA ALA A 186 -33.96 -44.17 -0.40
C ALA A 186 -34.28 -43.37 -1.68
N GLY A 187 -33.48 -43.57 -2.73
CA GLY A 187 -33.66 -42.88 -4.01
C GLY A 187 -33.21 -41.41 -4.07
N THR A 188 -32.52 -40.88 -3.05
CA THR A 188 -32.01 -39.50 -3.02
C THR A 188 -30.50 -39.43 -2.80
N PHE A 189 -29.87 -38.33 -3.23
CA PHE A 189 -28.46 -38.04 -3.00
C PHE A 189 -28.27 -36.58 -2.58
N MET A 190 -27.09 -36.29 -2.02
CA MET A 190 -26.74 -34.94 -1.59
C MET A 190 -25.97 -34.18 -2.66
N ARG A 191 -26.20 -32.87 -2.74
CA ARG A 191 -25.42 -31.96 -3.59
C ARG A 191 -25.18 -30.65 -2.86
N LEU A 192 -23.94 -30.18 -2.90
CA LEU A 192 -23.56 -28.84 -2.45
C LEU A 192 -23.83 -27.83 -3.58
N ASP A 193 -24.52 -26.76 -3.24
CA ASP A 193 -24.92 -25.69 -4.13
C ASP A 193 -24.14 -24.41 -3.76
N PRO A 194 -23.05 -24.08 -4.48
CA PRO A 194 -22.29 -22.85 -4.25
C PRO A 194 -23.05 -21.67 -4.86
N ARG A 195 -23.57 -20.78 -4.01
CA ARG A 195 -24.28 -19.57 -4.44
C ARG A 195 -23.39 -18.34 -4.26
N ARG A 196 -23.44 -17.42 -5.21
CA ARG A 196 -22.77 -16.13 -5.06
C ARG A 196 -23.48 -15.29 -4.00
N VAL A 197 -22.70 -14.73 -3.07
CA VAL A 197 -23.24 -13.84 -2.02
C VAL A 197 -23.66 -12.52 -2.67
N GLN A 198 -24.77 -11.95 -2.20
CA GLN A 198 -25.24 -10.61 -2.60
C GLN A 198 -24.73 -9.51 -1.67
N ASP A 199 -23.61 -9.74 -1.00
CA ASP A 199 -23.01 -8.77 -0.08
C ASP A 199 -22.56 -7.54 -0.86
N ARG A 200 -23.11 -6.39 -0.48
CA ARG A 200 -22.91 -5.14 -1.20
C ARG A 200 -21.44 -4.77 -1.32
N GLU A 201 -20.64 -4.96 -0.27
CA GLU A 201 -19.23 -4.57 -0.28
C GLU A 201 -18.41 -5.44 -1.25
N ILE A 202 -18.72 -6.74 -1.32
CA ILE A 202 -18.05 -7.69 -2.23
C ILE A 202 -18.43 -7.39 -3.68
N VAL A 203 -19.72 -7.19 -3.95
CA VAL A 203 -20.22 -6.88 -5.30
C VAL A 203 -19.68 -5.53 -5.80
N GLU A 204 -19.64 -4.52 -4.93
CA GLU A 204 -19.04 -3.22 -5.25
C GLU A 204 -17.54 -3.35 -5.51
N PHE A 205 -16.80 -4.10 -4.69
CA PHE A 205 -15.37 -4.34 -4.92
C PHE A 205 -15.10 -4.99 -6.29
N GLN A 206 -15.81 -6.07 -6.64
CA GLN A 206 -15.66 -6.74 -7.94
C GLN A 206 -16.04 -5.83 -9.11
N ARG A 207 -16.98 -4.90 -8.91
CA ARG A 207 -17.32 -3.89 -9.91
C ARG A 207 -16.21 -2.87 -10.04
N SER A 208 -15.71 -2.32 -8.94
CA SER A 208 -14.61 -1.34 -8.93
C SER A 208 -13.34 -1.90 -9.56
N LEU A 209 -13.00 -3.16 -9.26
CA LEU A 209 -11.83 -3.83 -9.83
C LEU A 209 -11.96 -3.98 -11.35
N ARG A 210 -13.13 -4.40 -11.86
CA ARG A 210 -13.41 -4.40 -13.31
C ARG A 210 -13.34 -3.00 -13.92
N HIS A 211 -13.89 -2.00 -13.24
CA HIS A 211 -13.87 -0.62 -13.71
C HIS A 211 -12.46 -0.01 -13.77
N CYS A 212 -11.52 -0.54 -12.97
CA CYS A 212 -10.10 -0.20 -13.05
C CYS A 212 -9.45 -0.79 -14.31
N LEU A 213 -9.99 -1.88 -14.85
CA LEU A 213 -9.50 -2.53 -16.07
C LEU A 213 -10.20 -1.99 -17.34
N ASP A 214 -11.43 -1.51 -17.24
CA ASP A 214 -12.21 -0.94 -18.35
C ASP A 214 -11.48 0.21 -19.04
N GLY A 215 -11.33 0.14 -20.37
CA GLY A 215 -10.66 1.15 -21.21
C GLY A 215 -9.16 0.93 -21.42
N ALA A 216 -8.59 -0.23 -21.06
CA ALA A 216 -7.12 -0.45 -21.09
C ALA A 216 -6.55 -0.33 -22.51
N PHE A 217 -7.41 -0.49 -23.50
CA PHE A 217 -7.09 -0.48 -24.92
C PHE A 217 -7.38 0.87 -25.61
N GLU A 218 -7.95 1.86 -24.90
CA GLU A 218 -8.28 3.17 -25.50
C GLU A 218 -7.05 4.06 -25.67
N GLY A 219 -6.04 3.91 -24.80
CA GLY A 219 -4.72 4.52 -24.94
C GLY A 219 -4.68 6.06 -24.92
N THR A 220 -5.77 6.75 -24.60
CA THR A 220 -5.80 8.21 -24.52
C THR A 220 -5.26 8.70 -23.18
N PRO A 221 -4.55 9.85 -23.13
CA PRO A 221 -4.03 10.41 -21.88
C PRO A 221 -5.11 10.61 -20.80
N GLU A 222 -6.30 11.08 -21.19
CA GLU A 222 -7.41 11.36 -20.28
C GLU A 222 -8.04 10.07 -19.71
N ALA A 223 -8.16 9.02 -20.53
CA ALA A 223 -8.66 7.72 -20.07
C ALA A 223 -7.67 7.06 -19.11
N ASN A 224 -6.38 7.23 -19.36
CA ASN A 224 -5.29 6.72 -18.52
C ASN A 224 -5.26 7.42 -17.15
N GLU A 225 -5.40 8.75 -17.12
CA GLU A 225 -5.47 9.51 -15.87
C GLU A 225 -6.72 9.13 -15.05
N ALA A 226 -7.88 9.07 -15.69
CA ALA A 226 -9.11 8.65 -15.01
C ALA A 226 -9.04 7.22 -14.47
N ARG A 227 -8.34 6.31 -15.17
CA ARG A 227 -8.04 4.96 -14.69
C ARG A 227 -7.15 5.00 -13.46
N PHE A 228 -6.07 5.78 -13.50
CA PHE A 228 -5.14 5.88 -12.39
C PHE A 228 -5.86 6.33 -11.11
N THR A 229 -6.69 7.38 -11.17
CA THR A 229 -7.47 7.84 -10.01
C THR A 229 -8.39 6.75 -9.45
N ARG A 230 -8.97 5.90 -10.31
CA ARG A 230 -9.78 4.76 -9.86
C ARG A 230 -8.93 3.72 -9.13
N ILE A 231 -7.77 3.38 -9.68
CA ILE A 231 -6.85 2.41 -9.08
C ILE A 231 -6.30 2.93 -7.74
N GLU A 232 -5.86 4.19 -7.70
CA GLU A 232 -5.36 4.87 -6.51
C GLU A 232 -6.42 4.83 -5.40
N SER A 233 -7.66 5.26 -5.70
CA SER A 233 -8.76 5.21 -4.74
C SER A 233 -9.06 3.80 -4.22
N LEU A 234 -8.97 2.78 -5.08
CA LEU A 234 -9.17 1.39 -4.67
C LEU A 234 -8.04 0.90 -3.73
N ILE A 235 -6.79 1.20 -4.07
CA ILE A 235 -5.60 0.82 -3.30
C ILE A 235 -5.59 1.52 -1.94
N ASP A 236 -5.89 2.81 -1.90
CA ASP A 236 -5.95 3.58 -0.66
C ASP A 236 -6.99 3.01 0.28
N ARG A 237 -8.18 2.69 -0.25
CA ARG A 237 -9.21 2.02 0.54
C ARG A 237 -8.76 0.66 1.06
N LEU A 238 -8.09 -0.16 0.24
CA LEU A 238 -7.53 -1.45 0.68
C LEU A 238 -6.47 -1.28 1.77
N ARG A 239 -5.72 -0.17 1.76
CA ARG A 239 -4.66 0.12 2.74
C ARG A 239 -5.23 0.62 4.07
N GLU A 240 -6.22 1.51 4.01
CA GLU A 240 -6.80 2.18 5.19
C GLU A 240 -7.82 1.29 5.93
N GLU A 241 -8.65 0.54 5.20
CA GLU A 241 -9.74 -0.24 5.77
C GLU A 241 -9.40 -1.74 5.85
N SER A 242 -8.59 -2.15 6.84
CA SER A 242 -8.15 -3.55 7.02
C SER A 242 -9.31 -4.56 7.06
N ARG A 243 -10.38 -4.27 7.79
CA ARG A 243 -11.58 -5.13 7.88
C ARG A 243 -12.23 -5.32 6.51
N TRP A 244 -12.38 -4.24 5.74
CA TRP A 244 -13.00 -4.28 4.43
C TRP A 244 -12.11 -5.07 3.46
N ARG A 245 -10.81 -4.77 3.43
CA ARG A 245 -9.81 -5.52 2.67
C ARG A 245 -9.93 -7.02 2.93
N ASP A 246 -9.78 -7.45 4.19
CA ASP A 246 -9.79 -8.86 4.56
C ASP A 246 -11.12 -9.55 4.23
N LYS A 247 -12.21 -8.79 4.11
CA LYS A 247 -13.51 -9.30 3.67
C LYS A 247 -13.59 -9.46 2.16
N VAL A 248 -13.18 -8.46 1.39
CA VAL A 248 -13.39 -8.46 -0.08
C VAL A 248 -12.35 -9.28 -0.83
N ILE A 249 -11.13 -9.40 -0.31
CA ILE A 249 -10.07 -10.22 -0.94
C ILE A 249 -10.23 -11.71 -0.65
N ASP A 250 -10.94 -12.08 0.42
CA ASP A 250 -11.17 -13.48 0.76
C ASP A 250 -12.27 -14.07 -0.14
N VAL A 251 -11.86 -14.70 -1.23
CA VAL A 251 -12.75 -15.31 -2.24
C VAL A 251 -13.70 -16.35 -1.63
N ARG A 252 -13.37 -16.95 -0.48
CA ARG A 252 -14.28 -17.87 0.22
C ARG A 252 -15.55 -17.18 0.67
N ARG A 253 -15.48 -15.88 0.99
CA ARG A 253 -16.64 -15.06 1.38
C ARG A 253 -17.50 -14.62 0.19
N TRP A 254 -17.08 -14.94 -1.04
CA TRP A 254 -17.87 -14.66 -2.24
C TRP A 254 -18.94 -15.71 -2.50
N PHE A 255 -18.94 -16.78 -1.69
CA PHE A 255 -19.86 -17.89 -1.80
C PHE A 255 -20.60 -18.16 -0.48
N ASP A 256 -21.89 -18.41 -0.60
CA ASP A 256 -22.70 -19.10 0.40
C ASP A 256 -22.92 -20.53 -0.07
N PHE A 257 -22.75 -21.50 0.82
CA PHE A 257 -22.96 -22.90 0.50
C PHE A 257 -24.27 -23.39 1.13
N ALA A 258 -25.08 -24.08 0.33
CA ALA A 258 -26.20 -24.85 0.83
C ALA A 258 -26.02 -26.32 0.45
N ALA A 259 -26.44 -27.24 1.31
CA ALA A 259 -26.61 -28.63 0.89
C ALA A 259 -28.07 -28.83 0.46
N ILE A 260 -28.28 -29.54 -0.64
CA ILE A 260 -29.60 -29.87 -1.15
C ILE A 260 -29.70 -31.37 -1.37
N GLU A 261 -30.84 -31.93 -0.97
CA GLU A 261 -31.22 -33.30 -1.24
C GLU A 261 -31.95 -33.37 -2.58
N VAL A 262 -31.49 -34.24 -3.47
CA VAL A 262 -31.98 -34.36 -4.84
C VAL A 262 -32.47 -35.79 -5.08
N GLU A 263 -33.68 -35.92 -5.63
CA GLU A 263 -34.23 -37.21 -6.04
C GLU A 263 -33.51 -37.74 -7.28
N ARG A 264 -33.07 -39.00 -7.25
CA ARG A 264 -32.24 -39.60 -8.30
C ARG A 264 -33.00 -39.77 -9.62
N GLU A 265 -34.29 -40.08 -9.56
CA GLU A 265 -35.11 -40.34 -10.76
C GLU A 265 -35.52 -39.05 -11.48
N THR A 266 -35.99 -38.04 -10.75
CA THR A 266 -36.55 -36.81 -11.33
C THR A 266 -35.58 -35.64 -11.35
N GLY A 267 -34.52 -35.67 -10.51
CA GLY A 267 -33.63 -34.54 -10.29
C GLY A 267 -34.25 -33.40 -9.47
N ASN A 268 -35.44 -33.61 -8.90
CA ASN A 268 -36.12 -32.60 -8.10
C ASN A 268 -35.42 -32.40 -6.74
N VAL A 269 -35.35 -31.15 -6.30
CA VAL A 269 -34.85 -30.82 -4.97
C VAL A 269 -35.94 -31.12 -3.95
N GLN A 270 -35.71 -32.09 -3.08
CA GLN A 270 -36.65 -32.42 -2.00
C GLN A 270 -36.47 -31.50 -0.79
N SER A 271 -35.22 -31.30 -0.36
CA SER A 271 -34.90 -30.56 0.86
C SER A 271 -33.68 -29.66 0.65
N ARG A 272 -33.65 -28.51 1.33
CA ARG A 272 -32.51 -27.58 1.36
C ARG A 272 -32.07 -27.32 2.79
N TYR A 273 -30.76 -27.39 3.00
CA TYR A 273 -30.09 -27.31 4.28
C TYR A 273 -29.19 -26.05 4.28
N GLU A 274 -29.56 -25.05 5.07
CA GLU A 274 -28.82 -23.80 5.26
C GLU A 274 -28.51 -23.63 6.76
N ASP A 275 -27.44 -22.91 7.12
CA ASP A 275 -26.93 -22.80 8.50
C ASP A 275 -27.99 -22.26 9.49
N SER A 276 -28.97 -21.51 8.99
CA SER A 276 -30.10 -20.90 9.73
C SER A 276 -31.38 -21.75 9.77
N SER A 277 -31.42 -22.93 9.15
CA SER A 277 -32.64 -23.76 9.16
C SER A 277 -32.79 -24.51 10.50
N GLY A 278 -33.97 -24.40 11.11
CA GLY A 278 -34.36 -24.97 12.40
C GLY A 278 -34.54 -26.50 12.39
N GLN A 279 -33.57 -27.22 11.85
CA GLN A 279 -33.59 -28.68 11.77
C GLN A 279 -33.14 -29.37 13.06
N SER A 280 -33.53 -30.65 13.19
CA SER A 280 -33.13 -31.49 14.31
C SER A 280 -31.61 -31.70 14.33
N GLY A 281 -31.01 -31.78 15.51
CA GLY A 281 -29.56 -32.01 15.65
C GLY A 281 -29.07 -33.29 14.95
N GLY A 282 -29.94 -34.28 14.78
CA GLY A 282 -29.64 -35.55 14.09
C GLY A 282 -29.43 -35.41 12.59
N GLU A 283 -30.26 -34.61 11.89
CA GLU A 283 -30.10 -34.37 10.45
C GLU A 283 -28.80 -33.61 10.14
N LYS A 284 -28.45 -32.64 10.99
CA LYS A 284 -27.17 -31.92 10.88
C LYS A 284 -25.98 -32.88 11.05
N ALA A 285 -26.06 -33.84 11.97
CA ALA A 285 -25.02 -34.85 12.16
C ALA A 285 -24.91 -35.79 10.94
N LYS A 286 -26.03 -36.31 10.44
CA LYS A 286 -26.07 -37.16 9.24
C LYS A 286 -25.43 -36.48 8.04
N LEU A 287 -25.84 -35.24 7.77
CA LEU A 287 -25.31 -34.42 6.68
C LEU A 287 -23.80 -34.18 6.82
N ALA A 288 -23.34 -33.84 8.02
CA ALA A 288 -21.92 -33.63 8.29
C ALA A 288 -21.09 -34.89 7.98
N PHE A 289 -21.58 -36.08 8.35
CA PHE A 289 -20.90 -37.34 8.01
C PHE A 289 -20.89 -37.63 6.52
N THR A 290 -22.00 -37.44 5.82
CA THR A 290 -22.06 -37.63 4.36
C THR A 290 -21.03 -36.74 3.66
N ILE A 291 -20.97 -35.45 4.04
CA ILE A 291 -20.03 -34.50 3.46
C ILE A 291 -18.59 -34.86 3.83
N LEU A 292 -18.32 -35.23 5.08
CA LEU A 292 -16.98 -35.60 5.53
C LEU A 292 -16.46 -36.82 4.77
N VAL A 293 -17.26 -37.89 4.69
CA VAL A 293 -16.83 -39.11 4.00
C VAL A 293 -16.66 -38.86 2.51
N ALA A 294 -17.56 -38.11 1.87
CA ALA A 294 -17.38 -37.72 0.46
C ALA A 294 -16.13 -36.86 0.25
N ALA A 295 -15.81 -35.97 1.19
CA ALA A 295 -14.61 -35.14 1.14
C ALA A 295 -13.32 -35.97 1.31
N ILE A 296 -13.34 -36.97 2.20
CA ILE A 296 -12.23 -37.94 2.35
C ILE A 296 -12.10 -38.78 1.07
N GLY A 297 -13.22 -39.32 0.57
CA GLY A 297 -13.27 -40.08 -0.68
C GLY A 297 -12.66 -39.30 -1.84
N TYR A 298 -13.04 -38.04 -1.97
CA TYR A 298 -12.47 -37.13 -2.95
C TYR A 298 -10.97 -36.83 -2.72
N GLN A 299 -10.59 -36.39 -1.51
CA GLN A 299 -9.23 -35.93 -1.21
C GLN A 299 -8.16 -37.01 -1.41
N TYR A 300 -8.55 -38.28 -1.23
CA TYR A 300 -7.67 -39.43 -1.35
C TYR A 300 -7.93 -40.29 -2.60
N ASP A 301 -8.82 -39.83 -3.50
CA ASP A 301 -9.17 -40.53 -4.75
C ASP A 301 -9.57 -41.98 -4.47
N LEU A 302 -10.51 -42.14 -3.53
CA LEU A 302 -11.07 -43.43 -3.12
C LEU A 302 -12.20 -43.80 -4.06
N ASP A 303 -12.14 -45.00 -4.60
CA ASP A 303 -13.22 -45.58 -5.38
C ASP A 303 -14.30 -46.16 -4.44
N PRO A 304 -15.52 -45.62 -4.39
CA PRO A 304 -16.60 -46.20 -3.57
C PRO A 304 -17.15 -47.51 -4.17
N THR A 305 -16.72 -47.90 -5.37
CA THR A 305 -17.13 -49.14 -6.04
C THR A 305 -16.08 -50.26 -5.93
N GLY A 306 -14.90 -49.98 -5.37
CA GLY A 306 -13.80 -50.94 -5.32
C GLY A 306 -12.70 -50.60 -4.30
N ARG A 307 -11.82 -51.57 -4.00
CA ARG A 307 -10.65 -51.30 -3.15
C ARG A 307 -9.48 -50.84 -4.02
N THR A 308 -9.00 -49.62 -3.82
CA THR A 308 -7.74 -49.14 -4.42
C THR A 308 -6.55 -49.85 -3.75
N PRO A 309 -5.84 -50.78 -4.43
CA PRO A 309 -4.77 -51.55 -3.79
C PRO A 309 -3.55 -50.67 -3.49
N GLY A 310 -2.83 -50.99 -2.40
CA GLY A 310 -1.53 -50.37 -2.11
C GLY A 310 -1.58 -48.99 -1.43
N ARG A 311 -2.74 -48.56 -0.93
CA ARG A 311 -2.90 -47.34 -0.12
C ARG A 311 -3.49 -47.66 1.24
N LEU A 312 -2.99 -46.98 2.28
CA LEU A 312 -3.54 -47.06 3.64
C LEU A 312 -4.56 -45.92 3.81
N HIS A 313 -5.83 -46.28 3.95
CA HIS A 313 -6.89 -45.32 4.26
C HIS A 313 -7.37 -45.59 5.68
N PHE A 314 -6.81 -44.87 6.66
CA PHE A 314 -7.03 -45.11 8.07
C PHE A 314 -7.63 -43.88 8.73
N VAL A 315 -8.74 -44.06 9.46
CA VAL A 315 -9.46 -42.98 10.14
C VAL A 315 -9.56 -43.34 11.62
N VAL A 316 -9.04 -42.46 12.49
CA VAL A 316 -9.21 -42.58 13.93
C VAL A 316 -10.40 -41.72 14.34
N VAL A 317 -11.33 -42.33 15.08
CA VAL A 317 -12.57 -41.70 15.52
C VAL A 317 -12.60 -41.75 17.03
N ASP A 318 -12.52 -40.60 17.69
CA ASP A 318 -12.57 -40.49 19.15
C ASP A 318 -13.94 -39.96 19.60
N GLU A 319 -14.61 -40.73 20.46
CA GLU A 319 -15.93 -40.46 21.08
C GLU A 319 -17.06 -40.01 20.15
N MET A 320 -16.89 -40.08 18.84
CA MET A 320 -17.78 -39.46 17.86
C MET A 320 -19.20 -40.05 17.87
N PHE A 321 -19.36 -41.33 18.20
CA PHE A 321 -20.65 -42.02 18.25
C PHE A 321 -21.38 -41.86 19.59
N SER A 322 -20.71 -41.36 20.64
CA SER A 322 -21.30 -41.21 21.99
C SER A 322 -22.48 -40.24 22.03
N LYS A 323 -22.46 -39.18 21.21
CA LYS A 323 -23.46 -38.08 21.18
C LYS A 323 -24.43 -38.16 20.01
N VAL A 324 -24.29 -39.17 19.16
CA VAL A 324 -25.07 -39.34 17.94
C VAL A 324 -26.14 -40.43 18.20
N ASP A 325 -27.27 -40.33 17.49
CA ASP A 325 -28.30 -41.38 17.47
C ASP A 325 -27.78 -42.61 16.72
N ASP A 326 -28.11 -43.80 17.22
CA ASP A 326 -27.68 -45.10 16.70
C ASP A 326 -27.87 -45.21 15.18
N ARG A 327 -28.98 -44.68 14.64
CA ARG A 327 -29.28 -44.74 13.19
C ARG A 327 -28.28 -43.95 12.35
N TYR A 328 -27.79 -42.82 12.85
CA TYR A 328 -26.82 -41.98 12.13
C TYR A 328 -25.40 -42.49 12.28
N ALA A 329 -25.08 -43.08 13.45
CA ALA A 329 -23.81 -43.78 13.66
C ALA A 329 -23.68 -44.97 12.70
N GLU A 330 -24.73 -45.79 12.57
CA GLU A 330 -24.74 -46.91 11.62
C GLU A 330 -24.58 -46.44 10.17
N TYR A 331 -25.26 -45.37 9.78
CA TYR A 331 -25.11 -44.77 8.44
C TYR A 331 -23.66 -44.32 8.17
N ALA A 332 -23.01 -43.65 9.12
CA ALA A 332 -21.62 -43.24 8.98
C ALA A 332 -20.68 -44.46 8.82
N LEU A 333 -20.87 -45.52 9.61
CA LEU A 333 -20.08 -46.76 9.51
C LEU A 333 -20.24 -47.44 8.15
N LYS A 334 -21.46 -47.49 7.61
CA LYS A 334 -21.72 -47.99 6.25
C LYS A 334 -20.97 -47.18 5.19
N LEU A 335 -20.98 -45.86 5.32
CA LEU A 335 -20.22 -44.99 4.42
C LEU A 335 -18.72 -45.27 4.50
N PHE A 336 -18.13 -45.33 5.70
CA PHE A 336 -16.71 -45.65 5.86
C PHE A 336 -16.35 -46.99 5.22
N GLN A 337 -17.18 -48.02 5.44
CA GLN A 337 -16.98 -49.34 4.84
C GLN A 337 -17.06 -49.30 3.31
N GLN A 338 -18.03 -48.58 2.75
CA GLN A 338 -18.21 -48.43 1.30
C GLN A 338 -16.98 -47.80 0.62
N PHE A 339 -16.36 -46.81 1.26
CA PHE A 339 -15.11 -46.19 0.77
C PHE A 339 -13.84 -46.98 1.12
N GLY A 340 -13.97 -48.16 1.73
CA GLY A 340 -12.82 -48.98 2.13
C GLY A 340 -11.92 -48.32 3.16
N LEU A 341 -12.49 -47.47 4.02
CA LEU A 341 -11.78 -46.79 5.10
C LEU A 341 -11.62 -47.74 6.30
N GLN A 342 -10.39 -47.97 6.73
CA GLN A 342 -10.09 -48.71 7.95
C GLN A 342 -10.29 -47.80 9.16
N LEU A 343 -11.12 -48.21 10.11
CA LEU A 343 -11.47 -47.41 11.29
C LEU A 343 -10.75 -47.89 12.55
N LEU A 344 -10.32 -46.95 13.38
CA LEU A 344 -10.03 -47.15 14.79
C LEU A 344 -10.99 -46.29 15.60
N ILE A 345 -11.93 -46.94 16.27
CA ILE A 345 -12.96 -46.27 17.07
C ILE A 345 -12.52 -46.32 18.53
N VAL A 346 -12.37 -45.15 19.15
CA VAL A 346 -12.12 -45.00 20.58
C VAL A 346 -13.43 -44.58 21.24
N ALA A 347 -14.02 -45.50 21.99
CA ALA A 347 -15.29 -45.28 22.68
C ALA A 347 -15.28 -45.93 24.07
N PRO A 348 -15.98 -45.36 25.05
CA PRO A 348 -16.24 -46.04 26.31
C PRO A 348 -17.10 -47.30 26.07
N LEU A 349 -16.93 -48.32 26.91
CA LEU A 349 -17.80 -49.50 26.93
C LEU A 349 -19.15 -49.12 27.53
N ASP A 350 -20.07 -48.64 26.70
CA ASP A 350 -21.45 -48.36 27.05
C ASP A 350 -22.43 -49.05 26.08
N ALA A 351 -23.74 -48.97 26.35
CA ALA A 351 -24.77 -49.64 25.54
C ALA A 351 -24.77 -49.23 24.06
N LYS A 352 -24.14 -48.09 23.72
CA LYS A 352 -24.00 -47.60 22.34
C LYS A 352 -22.87 -48.28 21.57
N ALA A 353 -21.96 -48.98 22.25
CA ALA A 353 -20.95 -49.82 21.60
C ALA A 353 -21.58 -50.86 20.65
N ARG A 354 -22.82 -51.30 20.95
CA ARG A 354 -23.60 -52.25 20.12
C ARG A 354 -23.80 -51.81 18.68
N VAL A 355 -23.89 -50.51 18.40
CA VAL A 355 -24.07 -50.01 17.03
C VAL A 355 -22.83 -50.28 16.16
N THR A 356 -21.66 -50.27 16.79
CA THR A 356 -20.37 -50.49 16.11
C THR A 356 -20.01 -51.97 15.98
N GLU A 357 -20.57 -52.86 16.81
CA GLU A 357 -20.25 -54.30 16.85
C GLU A 357 -20.25 -54.98 15.47
N PRO A 358 -21.23 -54.75 14.57
CA PRO A 358 -21.25 -55.42 13.26
C PRO A 358 -20.10 -55.00 12.32
N TYR A 359 -19.40 -53.90 12.63
CA TYR A 359 -18.36 -53.30 11.80
C TYR A 359 -16.95 -53.46 12.38
N VAL A 360 -16.82 -54.10 13.54
CA VAL A 360 -15.55 -54.25 14.27
C VAL A 360 -15.01 -55.66 14.08
N ASP A 361 -13.78 -55.78 13.57
CA ASP A 361 -13.07 -57.07 13.47
C ASP A 361 -12.29 -57.40 14.74
N SER A 362 -11.86 -56.39 15.50
CA SER A 362 -11.00 -56.55 16.68
C SER A 362 -11.29 -55.48 17.72
N TYR A 363 -11.44 -55.91 18.96
CA TYR A 363 -11.64 -55.07 20.13
C TYR A 363 -10.33 -54.90 20.90
N LEU A 364 -10.02 -53.66 21.27
CA LEU A 364 -8.88 -53.33 22.13
C LEU A 364 -9.41 -52.73 23.42
N HIS A 365 -9.32 -53.49 24.51
CA HIS A 365 -9.76 -53.04 25.83
C HIS A 365 -8.58 -52.50 26.62
N VAL A 366 -8.63 -51.20 26.93
CA VAL A 366 -7.60 -50.52 27.73
C VAL A 366 -8.03 -50.52 29.19
N VAL A 367 -7.23 -51.15 30.06
CA VAL A 367 -7.46 -51.20 31.50
C VAL A 367 -6.34 -50.46 32.22
N LYS A 368 -6.71 -49.57 33.14
CA LYS A 368 -5.78 -48.91 34.04
C LYS A 368 -5.80 -49.62 35.40
N ASN A 369 -4.66 -50.11 35.84
CA ASN A 369 -4.51 -50.64 37.18
C ASN A 369 -4.33 -49.47 38.17
N GLU A 370 -5.28 -49.28 39.08
CA GLU A 370 -5.26 -48.16 40.03
C GLU A 370 -4.19 -48.31 41.13
N GLU A 371 -3.69 -49.50 41.41
CA GLU A 371 -2.62 -49.74 42.39
C GLU A 371 -1.23 -49.52 41.79
N THR A 372 -0.96 -50.12 40.63
CA THR A 372 0.36 -50.05 39.98
C THR A 372 0.52 -48.81 39.09
N LYS A 373 -0.56 -48.08 38.84
CA LYS A 373 -0.65 -46.95 37.89
C LYS A 373 -0.20 -47.31 36.46
N GLN A 374 -0.22 -48.60 36.11
CA GLN A 374 0.11 -49.09 34.77
C GLN A 374 -1.16 -49.29 33.93
N SER A 375 -1.09 -48.91 32.66
CA SER A 375 -2.12 -49.23 31.66
C SER A 375 -1.75 -50.51 30.91
N ARG A 376 -2.72 -51.38 30.66
CA ARG A 376 -2.58 -52.59 29.85
C ARG A 376 -3.64 -52.61 28.76
N ILE A 377 -3.31 -53.19 27.63
CA ILE A 377 -4.23 -53.38 26.50
C ILE A 377 -4.46 -54.87 26.35
N TYR A 378 -5.73 -55.27 26.36
CA TYR A 378 -6.17 -56.60 26.00
C TYR A 378 -6.80 -56.54 24.61
N SER A 379 -6.47 -57.49 23.74
CA SER A 379 -7.02 -57.57 22.40
C SER A 379 -7.84 -58.85 22.26
N MET A 380 -8.98 -58.76 21.58
CA MET A 380 -9.77 -59.92 21.18
C MET A 380 -10.39 -59.69 19.81
N THR A 381 -10.48 -60.73 18.99
CA THR A 381 -11.19 -60.65 17.71
C THR A 381 -12.70 -60.71 17.93
N ALA A 382 -13.49 -60.19 16.99
CA ALA A 382 -14.95 -60.28 17.07
C ALA A 382 -15.46 -61.74 17.07
N ARG A 383 -14.74 -62.66 16.42
CA ARG A 383 -15.05 -64.09 16.45
C ARG A 383 -14.85 -64.70 17.84
N GLU A 384 -13.73 -64.40 18.48
CA GLU A 384 -13.45 -64.87 19.86
C GLU A 384 -14.46 -64.29 20.84
N TYR A 385 -14.83 -63.01 20.68
CA TYR A 385 -15.86 -62.37 21.50
C TYR A 385 -17.21 -63.07 21.37
N GLN A 386 -17.64 -63.39 20.15
CA GLN A 386 -18.90 -64.11 19.91
C GLN A 386 -18.90 -65.51 20.53
N GLN A 387 -17.81 -66.26 20.40
CA GLN A 387 -17.69 -67.59 21.01
C GLN A 387 -17.82 -67.56 22.54
N VAL A 388 -17.24 -66.53 23.18
CA VAL A 388 -17.35 -66.33 24.63
C VAL A 388 -18.80 -66.01 25.01
N LEU A 389 -19.49 -65.14 24.25
CA LEU A 389 -20.91 -64.85 24.49
C LEU A 389 -21.78 -66.09 24.38
N ASP A 390 -21.61 -66.88 23.31
CA ASP A 390 -22.40 -68.10 23.09
C ASP A 390 -22.18 -69.12 24.23
N THR A 391 -20.92 -69.27 24.70
CA THR A 391 -20.59 -70.16 25.83
C THR A 391 -21.21 -69.68 27.15
N MET A 392 -21.24 -68.36 27.38
CA MET A 392 -21.85 -67.78 28.57
C MET A 392 -23.39 -67.90 28.55
N GLU A 393 -24.03 -67.76 27.38
CA GLU A 393 -25.47 -67.98 27.24
C GLU A 393 -25.86 -69.44 27.48
N ASP A 394 -25.07 -70.40 26.98
CA ASP A 394 -25.27 -71.82 27.23
C ASP A 394 -25.08 -72.19 28.72
N GLU A 395 -24.10 -71.60 29.41
CA GLU A 395 -23.90 -71.81 30.86
C GLU A 395 -25.04 -71.22 31.70
N VAL A 396 -25.60 -70.07 31.29
CA VAL A 396 -26.74 -69.45 31.96
C VAL A 396 -28.03 -70.23 31.69
N ALA A 397 -28.23 -70.74 30.47
CA ALA A 397 -29.38 -71.58 30.12
C ALA A 397 -29.35 -72.97 30.80
N MET A 398 -28.16 -73.48 31.13
CA MET A 398 -27.97 -74.76 31.84
C MET A 398 -28.04 -74.63 33.37
N SER A 399 -28.03 -73.40 33.90
CA SER A 399 -28.07 -73.10 35.34
C SER A 399 -29.38 -72.46 35.83
N GLY A 400 -30.33 -72.18 34.92
CA GLY A 400 -31.73 -71.82 35.20
C GLY A 400 -32.68 -72.98 34.97
#